data_AF-A0A371I2H6-F1
#
_entry.id   AF-A0A371I2H6-F1
#
_cell.length_a   1.000
_cell.length_b   1.000
_cell.length_c   1.000
_cell.angle_alpha   90.00
_cell.angle_beta   90.00
_cell.angle_gamma   90.00
#
_symmetry.space_group_name_H-M   'P 1'
#
loop_
_entity.id
_entity.type
_entity.pdbx_description
1 polymer ?
#
loop_
_entity_poly.entity_id
_entity_poly.type
_entity_poly.pdbx_seq_one_letter_code
_entity_poly.pdbx_strand_id
1 'polypeptide(L)'
;MIPVEIGEPSPWMALFEPNENEEELRVNLDMLQDVREIAHVREYAIKARVARKYDKRIMPREFKLQDLVLRKVTQKTESNKLTPIWEGLSESSRK
;
A
#
# COMPACT_ATOMS: atom_id res chain seq x y z
N MET A 1 17.95 46.11 43.57
CA MET A 1 17.21 44.83 43.54
C MET A 1 15.82 45.16 43.04
N ILE A 2 15.45 44.68 41.84
CA ILE A 2 14.17 44.98 41.19
C ILE A 2 13.28 43.75 41.33
N PRO A 3 12.00 43.88 41.74
CA PRO A 3 11.10 42.75 41.81
C PRO A 3 10.76 42.26 40.40
N VAL A 4 10.77 40.94 40.20
CA VAL A 4 10.27 40.32 38.97
C VAL A 4 8.75 40.51 38.92
N GLU A 5 8.25 41.17 37.89
CA GLU A 5 6.81 41.20 37.59
C GLU A 5 6.43 39.85 37.00
N ILE A 6 5.74 39.02 37.78
CA ILE A 6 5.06 37.84 37.26
C ILE A 6 3.76 38.36 36.64
N GLY A 7 3.72 38.42 35.31
CA GLY A 7 2.53 38.85 34.57
C GLY A 7 1.32 37.96 34.90
N GLU A 8 0.12 38.57 34.92
CA GLU A 8 -1.12 37.87 35.23
C GLU A 8 -1.32 36.67 34.28
N PRO A 9 -1.73 35.49 34.80
CA PRO A 9 -1.98 34.34 33.94
C PRO A 9 -3.12 34.67 32.97
N SER A 10 -2.89 34.39 31.68
CA SER A 10 -3.93 34.57 30.68
C SER A 10 -5.18 33.74 31.04
N PRO A 11 -6.39 34.17 30.65
CA PRO A 11 -7.62 33.41 30.91
C PRO A 11 -7.55 31.96 30.44
N TRP A 12 -6.80 31.69 29.36
CA TRP A 12 -6.55 30.35 28.83
C TRP A 12 -5.75 29.47 29.78
N MET A 13 -4.74 30.04 30.45
CA MET A 13 -3.96 29.30 31.45
C MET A 13 -4.74 29.10 32.75
N ALA A 14 -5.59 30.06 33.11
CA ALA A 14 -6.41 29.97 34.31
C ALA A 14 -7.54 28.94 34.20
N LEU A 15 -8.00 28.64 32.98
CA LEU A 15 -9.05 27.68 32.67
C LEU A 15 -8.51 26.36 32.07
N PHE A 16 -7.18 26.19 32.02
CA PHE A 16 -6.57 24.99 31.46
C PHE A 16 -6.73 23.82 32.45
N GLU A 17 -7.42 22.77 32.01
CA GLU A 17 -7.59 21.52 32.77
C GLU A 17 -6.75 20.40 32.14
N PRO A 18 -5.52 20.13 32.64
CA PRO A 18 -4.60 19.19 32.02
C PRO A 18 -5.14 17.76 31.97
N ASN A 19 -5.88 17.35 33.01
CA ASN A 19 -6.43 15.99 33.13
C ASN A 19 -7.51 15.73 32.08
N GLU A 20 -8.41 16.69 31.86
CA GLU A 20 -9.47 16.57 30.85
C GLU A 20 -8.87 16.49 29.44
N ASN A 21 -7.90 17.36 29.15
CA ASN A 21 -7.16 17.31 27.89
C ASN A 21 -6.40 15.99 27.69
N GLU A 22 -5.82 15.40 28.75
CA GLU A 22 -5.15 14.11 28.65
C GLU A 22 -6.13 12.97 28.34
N GLU A 23 -7.30 12.95 28.98
CA GLU A 23 -8.33 11.96 28.70
C GLU A 23 -8.90 12.12 27.27
N GLU A 24 -9.19 13.34 26.84
CA GLU A 24 -9.62 13.61 25.46
C GLU A 24 -8.55 13.18 24.43
N LEU A 25 -7.27 13.43 24.72
CA LEU A 25 -6.17 13.01 23.87
C LEU A 25 -6.12 11.49 23.74
N ARG A 26 -6.30 10.76 24.85
CA ARG A 26 -6.35 9.29 24.83
C ARG A 26 -7.50 8.77 23.99
N VAL A 27 -8.70 9.33 24.15
CA VAL A 27 -9.89 8.96 23.37
C VAL A 27 -9.65 9.22 21.87
N ASN A 28 -9.08 10.37 21.53
CA ASN A 28 -8.75 10.70 20.14
C ASN A 28 -7.75 9.71 19.53
N LEU A 29 -6.72 9.31 20.29
CA LEU A 29 -5.73 8.33 19.83
C LEU A 29 -6.35 6.94 19.63
N ASP A 30 -7.23 6.50 20.51
CA ASP A 30 -7.96 5.23 20.41
C ASP A 30 -8.84 5.19 19.15
N MET A 31 -9.62 6.25 18.92
CA MET A 31 -10.43 6.38 17.70
C MET A 31 -9.58 6.33 16.42
N LEU A 32 -8.41 6.98 16.42
CA LEU A 32 -7.49 6.92 15.29
C LEU A 32 -6.92 5.51 15.08
N GLN A 33 -6.65 4.78 16.16
CA GLN A 33 -6.17 3.42 16.10
C GLN A 33 -7.23 2.49 15.48
N ASP A 34 -8.48 2.58 15.92
CA ASP A 34 -9.60 1.81 15.36
C ASP A 34 -9.75 2.01 13.85
N VAL A 35 -9.71 3.27 13.40
CA VAL A 35 -9.80 3.61 11.98
C VAL A 35 -8.64 3.01 11.19
N ARG A 36 -7.41 3.05 11.74
CA ARG A 36 -6.22 2.48 11.10
C ARG A 36 -6.31 0.96 11.00
N GLU A 37 -6.79 0.27 12.04
CA GLU A 37 -6.95 -1.18 12.03
C GLU A 37 -7.97 -1.62 10.98
N ILE A 38 -9.12 -0.95 10.93
CA ILE A 38 -10.15 -1.22 9.90
C ILE A 38 -9.58 -1.00 8.50
N ALA A 39 -8.84 0.10 8.29
CA ALA A 39 -8.20 0.38 7.01
C ALA A 39 -7.17 -0.69 6.64
N HIS A 40 -6.35 -1.13 7.59
CA HIS A 40 -5.32 -2.16 7.38
C HIS A 40 -5.94 -3.52 7.02
N VAL A 41 -7.01 -3.94 7.71
CA VAL A 41 -7.73 -5.18 7.38
C VAL A 41 -8.31 -5.13 5.97
N ARG A 42 -8.93 -3.99 5.59
CA ARG A 42 -9.47 -3.78 4.25
C ARG A 42 -8.37 -3.82 3.17
N GLU A 43 -7.26 -3.14 3.42
CA GLU A 43 -6.11 -3.13 2.51
C GLU A 43 -5.57 -4.55 2.31
N TYR A 44 -5.33 -5.28 3.39
CA TYR A 44 -4.87 -6.67 3.33
C TYR A 44 -5.83 -7.56 2.54
N ALA A 45 -7.14 -7.46 2.81
CA ALA A 45 -8.16 -8.23 2.09
C ALA A 45 -8.18 -7.92 0.59
N ILE A 46 -8.06 -6.64 0.22
CA ILE A 46 -7.99 -6.22 -1.19
C ILE A 46 -6.74 -6.77 -1.86
N LYS A 47 -5.56 -6.60 -1.24
CA LYS A 47 -4.30 -7.11 -1.77
C LYS A 47 -4.33 -8.63 -1.94
N ALA A 48 -4.82 -9.36 -0.94
CA ALA A 48 -4.96 -10.81 -1.01
C ALA A 48 -5.91 -11.25 -2.15
N ARG A 49 -7.02 -10.54 -2.35
CA ARG A 49 -7.97 -10.81 -3.43
C ARG A 49 -7.35 -10.55 -4.81
N VAL A 50 -6.57 -9.48 -4.95
CA VAL A 50 -5.85 -9.15 -6.19
C VAL A 50 -4.78 -10.20 -6.48
N ALA A 51 -3.97 -10.58 -5.49
CA ALA A 51 -2.95 -11.62 -5.62
C ALA A 51 -3.57 -12.95 -6.07
N ARG A 52 -4.61 -13.44 -5.38
CA ARG A 52 -5.32 -14.67 -5.77
C ARG A 52 -5.87 -14.63 -7.19
N LYS A 53 -6.41 -13.48 -7.63
CA LYS A 53 -6.92 -13.30 -8.99
C LYS A 53 -5.78 -13.36 -10.02
N TYR A 54 -4.65 -12.74 -9.71
CA TYR A 54 -3.46 -12.77 -10.54
C TYR A 54 -2.90 -14.20 -10.64
N ASP A 55 -2.70 -14.88 -9.50
CA ASP A 55 -2.16 -16.23 -9.44
C ASP A 55 -3.05 -17.24 -10.18
N LYS A 56 -4.38 -17.12 -10.07
CA LYS A 56 -5.31 -17.94 -10.85
C LYS A 56 -5.17 -17.71 -12.36
N ARG A 57 -4.90 -16.46 -12.79
CA ARG A 57 -4.69 -16.13 -14.20
C ARG A 57 -3.34 -16.63 -14.70
N ILE A 58 -2.32 -16.57 -13.85
CA ILE A 58 -0.96 -17.04 -14.14
C ILE A 58 -0.78 -18.40 -13.48
N MET A 59 -1.65 -19.34 -13.85
CA MET A 59 -1.44 -20.72 -13.43
C MET A 59 -0.12 -21.19 -14.03
N PRO A 60 0.90 -21.53 -13.22
CA PRO A 60 2.19 -21.95 -13.72
C PRO A 60 1.97 -23.19 -14.59
N ARG A 61 2.34 -23.09 -15.86
CA ARG A 61 2.27 -24.20 -16.80
C ARG A 61 3.64 -24.86 -16.85
N GLU A 62 3.69 -26.13 -16.48
CA GLU A 62 4.89 -26.93 -16.70
C GLU A 62 4.99 -27.21 -18.20
N PHE A 63 6.08 -26.74 -18.80
CA PHE A 63 6.43 -27.06 -20.18
C PHE A 63 7.53 -28.12 -20.17
N LYS A 64 7.37 -29.14 -21.01
CA LYS A 64 8.42 -30.13 -21.24
C LYS A 64 9.47 -29.56 -22.20
N LEU A 65 10.68 -30.12 -22.12
CA LEU A 65 11.70 -29.86 -23.14
C LEU A 65 11.10 -30.26 -24.50
N GLN A 66 11.19 -29.38 -25.51
CA GLN A 66 10.57 -29.50 -26.84
C GLN A 66 9.09 -29.10 -26.96
N ASP A 67 8.42 -28.64 -25.90
CA ASP A 67 7.10 -28.02 -26.06
C ASP A 67 7.20 -26.73 -26.88
N LEU A 68 6.41 -26.62 -27.94
CA LEU A 68 6.33 -25.40 -28.74
C LEU A 68 5.43 -24.38 -28.04
N VAL A 69 6.00 -23.23 -27.69
CA VAL A 69 5.30 -22.15 -27.00
C VAL A 69 5.39 -20.84 -27.78
N LEU A 70 4.29 -20.10 -27.80
CA LEU A 70 4.25 -18.73 -28.30
C LEU A 70 4.67 -17.78 -27.16
N ARG A 71 5.74 -17.01 -27.37
CA ARG A 71 6.19 -16.00 -26.42
C ARG A 71 5.58 -14.65 -26.77
N LYS A 72 5.02 -13.93 -25.81
CA LYS A 72 4.52 -12.57 -26.06
C LYS A 72 5.71 -11.63 -26.25
N VAL A 73 5.72 -10.84 -27.32
CA VAL A 73 6.75 -9.81 -27.56
C VAL A 73 6.59 -8.70 -26.53
N THR A 74 7.67 -8.38 -25.82
CA THR A 74 7.75 -7.17 -24.99
C THR A 74 7.95 -5.97 -25.91
N GLN A 75 7.01 -5.01 -25.87
CA GLN A 75 7.12 -3.79 -26.68
C GLN A 75 8.38 -3.01 -26.27
N LYS A 76 9.24 -2.74 -27.26
CA LYS A 76 10.45 -1.92 -27.12
C LYS A 76 10.21 -0.52 -27.71
N THR A 77 11.14 0.40 -27.50
CA THR A 77 11.08 1.76 -28.08
C THR A 77 10.95 1.72 -29.60
N GLU A 78 11.53 0.72 -30.29
CA GLU A 78 11.37 0.53 -31.74
C GLU A 78 10.06 -0.17 -32.18
N SER A 79 9.20 -0.61 -31.25
CA SER A 79 7.96 -1.31 -31.61
C SER A 79 6.87 -0.36 -32.12
N ASN A 80 6.25 -0.71 -33.24
CA ASN A 80 5.16 0.04 -33.88
C ASN A 80 3.87 -0.79 -33.92
N LYS A 81 2.77 -0.21 -34.43
CA LYS A 81 1.46 -0.89 -34.53
C LYS A 81 1.48 -2.16 -35.40
N LEU A 82 2.49 -2.33 -36.25
CA LEU A 82 2.63 -3.48 -37.15
C LEU A 82 3.57 -4.55 -36.58
N THR A 83 4.18 -4.31 -35.43
CA THR A 83 5.05 -5.28 -34.78
C THR A 83 4.19 -6.43 -34.25
N PRO A 84 4.52 -7.69 -34.56
CA PRO A 84 3.73 -8.83 -34.09
C PRO A 84 3.71 -8.88 -32.57
N ILE A 85 2.53 -9.21 -32.01
CA ILE A 85 2.31 -9.27 -30.55
C ILE A 85 2.92 -10.54 -29.95
N TRP A 86 3.08 -11.58 -30.77
CA TRP A 86 3.64 -12.87 -30.41
C TRP A 86 4.90 -13.12 -31.24
N GLU A 87 5.93 -13.65 -30.58
CA GLU A 87 7.05 -14.28 -31.24
C GLU A 87 6.58 -15.61 -31.84
N GLY A 88 7.24 -16.04 -32.91
CA GLY A 88 6.96 -17.33 -33.54
C GLY A 88 7.12 -18.52 -32.58
N LEU A 89 6.78 -19.71 -33.07
CA LEU A 89 6.94 -20.96 -32.33
C LEU A 89 8.40 -21.11 -31.89
N SER A 90 8.60 -21.22 -30.58
CA SER A 90 9.91 -21.44 -29.97
C SER A 90 9.86 -22.67 -29.08
N GLU A 91 10.94 -23.44 -29.05
CA GLU A 91 11.05 -24.57 -28.12
C GLU A 91 11.25 -24.06 -26.70
N SER A 92 10.48 -24.62 -25.77
CA SER A 92 10.63 -24.36 -24.35
C SER A 92 11.97 -24.91 -23.86
N SER A 93 12.87 -24.01 -23.44
CA SER A 93 14.13 -24.35 -22.78
C SER A 93 14.07 -23.92 -21.32
N ARG A 94 14.46 -24.81 -20.39
CA ARG A 94 14.53 -24.48 -18.96
C ARG A 94 15.65 -23.46 -18.75
N LYS A 95 15.32 -22.35 -18.08
CA LYS A 95 16.30 -21.40 -17.53
C LYS A 95 16.72 -21.81 -16.13
#